data_AF-A0A8H4UYU9-F1
#
_entry.id   AF-A0A8H4UYU9-F1
#
_cell.length_a   1.000
_cell.length_b   1.000
_cell.length_c   1.000
_cell.angle_alpha   90.00
_cell.angle_beta   90.00
_cell.angle_gamma   90.00
#
_symmetry.space_group_name_H-M   'P 1'
#
loop_
_entity.id
_entity.type
_entity.pdbx_description
1 polymer ?
#
loop_
_entity_poly.entity_id
_entity_poly.type
_entity_poly.pdbx_seq_one_letter_code
_entity_poly.pdbx_strand_id
1 'polypeptide(L)'
;MHNIGQASLCVLLTLGTVWAKSTPPYKNPHLPVEQRVADLLGRMTIEDKMAQLMQGDITNWMNQTTGAFNSSGLVANMEEKAGSFY
;
A
#
# COMPACT_ATOMS: atom_id res chain seq x y z
N MET A 1 1.22 -16.25 61.89
CA MET A 1 0.61 -17.12 60.88
C MET A 1 -0.02 -16.20 59.84
N HIS A 2 0.76 -15.84 58.80
CA HIS A 2 0.30 -14.94 57.74
C HIS A 2 -0.62 -15.72 56.79
N ASN A 3 -1.84 -15.20 56.60
CA ASN A 3 -2.89 -15.81 55.82
C ASN A 3 -2.53 -15.79 54.33
N ILE A 4 -2.10 -16.93 53.81
CA ILE A 4 -1.77 -17.15 52.39
C ILE A 4 -3.10 -17.32 51.64
N GLY A 5 -3.68 -16.21 51.18
CA GLY A 5 -5.00 -16.22 50.53
C GLY A 5 -5.25 -15.14 49.49
N GLN A 6 -4.22 -14.40 49.04
CA GLN A 6 -4.36 -13.36 48.01
C GLN A 6 -3.42 -13.54 46.81
N ALA A 7 -2.96 -14.76 46.55
CA ALA A 7 -2.05 -15.04 45.43
C ALA A 7 -2.76 -15.54 44.15
N SER A 8 -4.07 -15.32 43.97
CA SER A 8 -4.79 -15.94 42.83
C SER A 8 -5.92 -15.11 42.22
N LEU A 9 -5.81 -13.79 42.13
CA LEU A 9 -6.72 -13.06 41.26
C LEU A 9 -6.08 -11.80 40.67
N CYS A 10 -6.10 -11.73 39.34
CA CYS A 10 -5.77 -10.58 38.49
C CYS A 10 -4.30 -10.33 38.13
N VAL A 11 -3.57 -11.37 37.71
CA VAL A 11 -2.60 -11.21 36.60
C VAL A 11 -3.33 -11.49 35.29
N LEU A 12 -4.33 -10.65 34.95
CA LEU A 12 -5.06 -10.76 33.68
C LEU A 12 -5.55 -9.38 33.19
N LEU A 13 -4.66 -8.39 33.22
CA LEU A 13 -4.92 -7.05 32.66
C LEU A 13 -3.81 -6.60 31.70
N THR A 14 -3.17 -7.53 30.99
CA THR A 14 -2.54 -7.19 29.71
C THR A 14 -3.55 -7.51 28.61
N LEU A 15 -4.64 -6.74 28.57
CA LEU A 15 -5.44 -6.58 27.37
C LEU A 15 -4.48 -5.99 26.33
N GLY A 16 -3.90 -6.86 25.52
CA GLY A 16 -3.16 -6.46 24.35
C GLY A 16 -4.08 -5.57 23.52
N THR A 17 -3.79 -4.27 23.51
CA THR A 17 -4.30 -3.38 22.48
C THR A 17 -3.69 -3.91 21.18
N VAL A 18 -4.43 -4.79 20.50
CA VAL A 18 -4.20 -5.04 19.09
C VAL A 18 -4.53 -3.72 18.42
N TRP A 19 -3.50 -2.95 18.07
CA TRP A 19 -3.67 -1.74 17.27
C TRP A 19 -4.24 -2.20 15.93
N ALA A 20 -5.57 -2.14 15.78
CA ALA A 20 -6.21 -2.37 14.51
C ALA A 20 -5.68 -1.29 13.55
N LYS A 21 -4.89 -1.72 12.56
CA LYS A 21 -4.41 -0.80 11.53
C LYS A 21 -5.63 -0.29 10.77
N SER A 22 -5.96 0.99 10.98
CA SER A 22 -7.04 1.64 10.23
C SER A 22 -6.77 1.49 8.74
N THR A 23 -7.75 0.94 8.01
CA THR A 23 -7.65 0.81 6.56
C THR A 23 -7.82 2.21 5.96
N PRO A 24 -6.86 2.70 5.16
CA PRO A 24 -7.01 4.00 4.50
C PRO A 24 -8.32 4.05 3.69
N PRO A 25 -9.06 5.17 3.70
CA PRO A 25 -10.35 5.28 3.01
C PRO A 25 -10.30 4.84 1.54
N TYR A 26 -9.26 5.20 0.78
CA TYR A 26 -9.12 4.77 -0.63
C TYR A 26 -9.08 3.23 -0.82
N LYS A 27 -8.64 2.48 0.20
CA LYS A 27 -8.60 1.00 0.22
C LYS A 27 -9.90 0.35 0.69
N ASN A 28 -10.85 1.12 1.24
CA ASN A 28 -12.11 0.57 1.72
C ASN A 28 -13.12 0.43 0.55
N PRO A 29 -13.51 -0.79 0.14
CA PRO A 29 -14.44 -0.99 -0.98
C PRO A 29 -15.90 -0.60 -0.66
N HIS A 30 -16.24 -0.38 0.61
CA HIS A 30 -17.60 -0.01 1.03
C HIS A 30 -17.87 1.49 1.00
N LEU A 31 -16.85 2.33 0.79
CA LEU A 31 -17.02 3.77 0.64
C LEU A 31 -17.37 4.15 -0.80
N PRO A 32 -18.12 5.26 -1.02
CA PRO A 32 -18.36 5.80 -2.35
C PRO A 32 -17.06 6.01 -3.14
N VAL A 33 -17.10 5.77 -4.44
CA VAL A 33 -15.92 5.89 -5.33
C VAL A 33 -15.30 7.28 -5.22
N GLU A 34 -16.11 8.35 -5.27
CA GLU A 34 -15.62 9.73 -5.17
C GLU A 34 -14.85 9.99 -3.88
N GLN A 35 -15.30 9.42 -2.75
CA GLN A 35 -14.61 9.54 -1.47
C GLN A 35 -13.26 8.84 -1.49
N ARG A 36 -13.17 7.67 -2.14
CA ARG A 36 -11.93 6.91 -2.28
C ARG A 36 -10.94 7.62 -3.21
N VAL A 37 -11.43 8.18 -4.31
CA VAL A 37 -10.63 8.94 -5.28
C VAL A 37 -10.08 10.20 -4.62
N ALA A 38 -10.93 10.97 -3.91
CA ALA A 38 -10.50 12.18 -3.22
C ALA A 38 -9.42 11.91 -2.15
N ASP A 39 -9.59 10.85 -1.34
CA ASP A 39 -8.58 10.46 -0.35
C ASP A 39 -7.27 10.01 -1.01
N LEU A 40 -7.32 9.26 -2.14
CA LEU A 40 -6.13 8.84 -2.86
C LEU A 40 -5.39 10.04 -3.48
N LEU A 41 -6.10 10.89 -4.23
CA LEU A 41 -5.51 12.06 -4.89
C LEU A 41 -4.95 13.08 -3.89
N GLY A 42 -5.53 13.16 -2.69
CA GLY A 42 -5.02 14.01 -1.61
C GLY A 42 -3.69 13.54 -1.01
N ARG A 43 -3.30 12.28 -1.23
CA ARG A 43 -2.06 11.67 -0.72
C ARG A 43 -0.93 11.62 -1.75
N MET A 44 -1.28 11.70 -3.03
CA MET A 44 -0.34 11.63 -4.15
C MET A 44 0.43 12.94 -4.33
N THR A 45 1.71 12.84 -4.66
CA THR A 45 2.49 13.99 -5.12
C THR A 45 2.05 14.41 -6.53
N ILE A 46 2.64 15.50 -7.07
CA ILE A 46 2.35 15.91 -8.44
C ILE A 46 2.94 14.91 -9.44
N GLU A 47 4.11 14.36 -9.14
CA GLU A 47 4.79 13.35 -9.94
C GLU A 47 3.95 12.07 -10.03
N ASP A 48 3.42 11.60 -8.89
CA ASP A 48 2.51 10.45 -8.86
C ASP A 48 1.28 10.67 -9.76
N LYS A 49 0.71 11.89 -9.73
CA LYS A 49 -0.47 12.25 -10.54
C LYS A 49 -0.12 12.32 -12.02
N MET A 50 1.03 12.87 -12.36
CA MET A 50 1.55 12.92 -13.73
C MET A 50 1.74 11.51 -14.28
N ALA A 51 2.34 10.60 -13.49
CA ALA A 51 2.59 9.22 -13.90
C ALA A 51 1.29 8.47 -14.27
N GLN A 52 0.17 8.74 -13.58
CA GLN A 52 -1.14 8.16 -13.93
C GLN A 52 -1.66 8.60 -15.31
N LEU A 53 -1.20 9.74 -15.83
CA LEU A 53 -1.59 10.26 -17.14
C LEU A 53 -0.68 9.78 -18.27
N MET A 54 0.38 9.05 -17.95
CA MET A 54 1.34 8.55 -18.93
C MET A 54 1.03 7.09 -19.29
N GLN A 55 0.90 6.81 -20.59
CA GLN A 55 0.76 5.44 -21.07
C GLN A 55 2.10 4.71 -20.97
N GLY A 56 2.07 3.53 -20.35
CA GLY A 56 3.16 2.57 -20.33
C GLY A 56 3.18 1.67 -21.56
N ASP A 57 4.35 1.10 -21.83
CA ASP A 57 4.56 0.10 -22.88
C ASP A 57 5.59 -0.91 -22.38
N ILE A 58 5.26 -2.20 -22.47
CA ILE A 58 6.13 -3.29 -22.02
C ILE A 58 7.44 -3.37 -22.82
N THR A 59 7.45 -2.87 -24.06
CA THR A 59 8.64 -2.83 -24.93
C THR A 59 9.76 -1.95 -24.41
N ASN A 60 9.44 -1.00 -23.52
CA ASN A 60 10.44 -0.13 -22.90
C ASN A 60 11.51 -0.92 -22.13
N TRP A 61 11.17 -2.11 -21.63
CA TRP A 61 12.04 -2.90 -20.77
C TRP A 61 12.07 -4.40 -21.09
N MET A 62 11.25 -4.87 -22.04
CA MET A 62 11.28 -6.26 -22.51
C MET A 62 11.07 -6.35 -24.02
N ASN A 63 11.92 -7.12 -24.69
CA ASN A 63 11.70 -7.44 -26.10
C ASN A 63 10.50 -8.40 -26.24
N GLN A 64 9.47 -8.00 -27.00
CA GLN A 64 8.25 -8.79 -27.17
C GLN A 64 8.45 -10.13 -27.93
N THR A 65 9.48 -10.24 -28.77
CA THR A 65 9.73 -11.44 -29.57
C THR A 65 10.65 -12.44 -28.85
N THR A 66 11.70 -11.94 -28.21
CA THR A 66 12.73 -12.79 -27.60
C THR A 66 12.59 -12.93 -26.08
N GLY A 67 11.81 -12.07 -25.44
CA GLY A 67 11.73 -11.99 -23.98
C GLY A 67 12.98 -11.38 -23.33
N ALA A 68 13.91 -10.84 -24.11
CA ALA A 68 15.13 -10.23 -23.57
C ALA A 68 14.79 -9.04 -22.66
N PHE A 69 15.33 -9.06 -21.44
CA PHE A 69 15.05 -8.08 -20.39
C PHE A 69 16.07 -6.94 -20.36
N ASN A 70 15.60 -5.70 -20.17
CA ASN A 70 16.39 -4.51 -19.95
C ASN A 70 16.08 -3.87 -18.59
N SER A 71 16.97 -4.06 -17.62
CA SER A 71 16.83 -3.54 -16.25
C SER A 71 16.77 -2.01 -16.20
N SER A 72 17.64 -1.31 -16.93
CA SER A 72 17.67 0.15 -16.95
C SER A 72 16.38 0.74 -17.53
N GLY A 73 15.83 0.09 -18.56
CA GLY A 73 14.53 0.46 -19.11
C GLY A 73 13.39 0.28 -18.11
N LEU A 74 13.44 -0.78 -17.28
CA LEU A 74 12.43 -1.02 -16.25
C LEU A 74 12.46 0.08 -15.19
N VAL A 75 13.66 0.43 -14.70
CA VAL A 75 13.84 1.48 -13.70
C VAL A 75 13.27 2.80 -14.21
N ALA A 76 13.63 3.22 -15.42
CA ALA A 76 13.12 4.46 -16.01
C ALA A 76 11.58 4.45 -16.17
N ASN A 77 11.01 3.32 -16.61
CA ASN A 77 9.56 3.18 -16.74
C ASN A 77 8.84 3.30 -15.38
N MET A 78 9.40 2.72 -14.32
CA MET A 78 8.82 2.78 -12.97
C MET A 78 8.89 4.19 -12.37
N GLU A 79 9.97 4.92 -12.63
CA GLU A 79 10.13 6.31 -12.18
C GLU A 79 9.10 7.25 -12.83
N GLU A 80 8.82 7.08 -14.12
CA GLU A 80 7.98 8.02 -14.86
C GLU A 80 6.50 7.61 -14.94
N LYS A 81 6.19 6.31 -14.94
CA LYS A 81 4.87 5.79 -15.36
C LYS A 81 4.18 4.92 -14.31
N ALA A 82 4.66 4.95 -13.07
CA ALA A 82 4.06 4.25 -11.92
C ALA A 82 3.74 2.76 -12.18
N GLY A 83 4.54 2.10 -13.03
CA GLY A 83 4.36 0.70 -13.39
C GLY A 83 3.20 0.42 -14.35
N SER A 84 2.78 1.41 -15.14
CA SER A 84 1.92 1.18 -16.31
C SER A 84 2.71 0.42 -17.38
N PHE A 85 2.16 -0.67 -17.92
CA PHE A 85 2.68 -1.42 -19.06
C PHE A 85 1.50 -2.02 -19.82
N TYR A 86 1.18 -1.46 -20.99
CA TYR A 86 0.15 -1.98 -21.88
C TYR A 86 0.77 -2.59 -23.14
#